data_AF-A0AAE1FU34-F1
#
_entry.id   AF-A0AAE1FU34-F1
#
_cell.length_a   1.000
_cell.length_b   1.000
_cell.length_c   1.000
_cell.angle_alpha   90.00
_cell.angle_beta   90.00
_cell.angle_gamma   90.00
#
_symmetry.space_group_name_H-M   'P 1'
#
loop_
_entity.id
_entity.type
_entity.pdbx_description
1 polymer ?
#
loop_
_entity_poly.entity_id
_entity_poly.type
_entity_poly.pdbx_seq_one_letter_code
_entity_poly.pdbx_strand_id
1 'polypeptide(L)'
;MTRDDPPDTSNWYGCRDQKGDPIDSFVVYKLPQNKHTYFNPLKEGTAYMYLTPESAARLQSGGVSSVFSEYRDLASGWVLSNVSINSQLSMPARTLGRLYSDPDLQKNAAYIMYNDEFPNGTTSMTRGHTKGVVVMTSQGGFWLVHSVPKYPPTPPDGYSYPHSGHHYGQSMLCISLSADQAHILGYQLLYNNPFIYAWNMPNALSSVFPVLERVMAGDQPSSSPWHHSAQLLSQGGKTFTSFAKFKKFNQDLYSELVAPALQTDILVESWRNGILPLPSSCNTTFKVLNIEEVSARAASTTFTTHHDHSKWVVAQEPDKPYVCIGDINRMETQFDRAGGTVCMQSLSIWHRFHNLVQAVERCQQTL
;
A
#
# COMPACT_ATOMS: atom_id res chain seq x y z
N MET A 1 -17.53 0.71 -27.88
CA MET A 1 -16.21 0.12 -28.12
C MET A 1 -15.48 0.95 -29.15
N THR A 2 -14.70 1.93 -28.72
CA THR A 2 -13.76 2.62 -29.60
C THR A 2 -12.49 1.78 -29.66
N ARG A 3 -12.26 1.16 -30.83
CA ARG A 3 -10.95 0.73 -31.33
C ARG A 3 -9.99 1.91 -31.16
N ASP A 4 -8.94 1.76 -30.37
CA ASP A 4 -7.63 2.44 -30.54
C ASP A 4 -6.67 2.23 -29.34
N ASP A 5 -7.00 1.38 -28.36
CA ASP A 5 -5.97 0.84 -27.47
C ASP A 5 -5.25 -0.34 -28.17
N PRO A 6 -3.90 -0.34 -28.27
CA PRO A 6 -3.18 -1.48 -28.80
C PRO A 6 -3.50 -2.71 -27.92
N PRO A 7 -3.72 -3.89 -28.51
CA PRO A 7 -3.86 -5.11 -27.72
C PRO A 7 -2.61 -5.27 -26.86
N ASP A 8 -2.80 -5.37 -25.55
CA ASP A 8 -1.76 -5.73 -24.59
C ASP A 8 -1.27 -7.15 -24.92
N THR A 9 -0.32 -7.22 -25.85
CA THR A 9 0.34 -8.46 -26.30
C THR A 9 1.44 -8.90 -25.34
N SER A 10 1.57 -8.26 -24.18
CA SER A 10 2.49 -8.70 -23.16
C SER A 10 1.80 -9.71 -22.24
N ASN A 11 2.44 -10.86 -22.07
CA ASN A 11 2.17 -11.86 -21.01
C ASN A 11 2.47 -11.27 -19.60
N TRP A 12 2.04 -10.03 -19.35
CA TRP A 12 2.31 -9.27 -18.15
C TRP A 12 1.05 -9.14 -17.30
N TYR A 13 1.10 -9.77 -16.13
CA TYR A 13 0.03 -9.73 -15.13
C TYR A 13 0.41 -8.91 -13.90
N GLY A 14 1.51 -8.15 -13.95
CA GLY A 14 2.00 -7.34 -12.84
C GLY A 14 1.37 -5.94 -12.79
N CYS A 15 1.98 -5.08 -11.97
CA CYS A 15 1.63 -3.67 -11.84
C CYS A 15 1.79 -2.91 -13.16
N ARG A 16 1.03 -1.84 -13.32
CA ARG A 16 1.12 -0.91 -14.46
C ARG A 16 1.28 0.52 -14.02
N ASP A 17 2.07 1.27 -14.78
CA ASP A 17 2.35 2.67 -14.49
C ASP A 17 1.23 3.62 -14.97
N GLN A 18 1.47 4.93 -14.88
CA GLN A 18 0.49 5.96 -15.28
C GLN A 18 0.17 5.95 -16.78
N LYS A 19 1.08 5.46 -17.62
CA LYS A 19 0.91 5.31 -19.07
C LYS A 19 0.26 3.97 -19.43
N GLY A 20 0.26 3.01 -18.51
CA GLY A 20 -0.21 1.65 -18.71
C GLY A 20 0.91 0.67 -19.05
N ASP A 21 2.16 1.12 -19.00
CA ASP A 21 3.32 0.29 -19.26
C ASP A 21 3.57 -0.67 -18.07
N PRO A 22 4.04 -1.90 -18.33
CA PRO A 22 4.49 -2.82 -17.28
C PRO A 22 5.51 -2.17 -16.33
N ILE A 23 5.33 -2.36 -15.02
CA ILE A 23 6.27 -1.83 -14.02
C ILE A 23 6.47 -2.78 -12.84
N ASP A 24 7.68 -2.81 -12.29
CA ASP A 24 8.01 -3.71 -11.20
C ASP A 24 7.27 -3.39 -9.89
N SER A 25 7.20 -2.12 -9.53
CA SER A 25 6.45 -1.66 -8.36
C SER A 25 6.13 -0.18 -8.46
N PHE A 26 5.13 0.26 -7.69
CA PHE A 26 4.86 1.68 -7.49
C PHE A 26 4.26 1.95 -6.12
N VAL A 27 4.37 3.21 -5.70
CA VAL A 27 3.67 3.74 -4.53
C VAL A 27 2.73 4.86 -4.97
N VAL A 28 1.50 4.84 -4.47
CA VAL A 28 0.52 5.92 -4.63
C VAL A 28 0.20 6.51 -3.28
N TYR A 29 0.13 7.83 -3.20
CA TYR A 29 -0.37 8.58 -2.06
C TYR A 29 -1.49 9.50 -2.53
N LYS A 30 -2.73 9.10 -2.28
CA LYS A 30 -3.92 9.90 -2.54
C LYS A 30 -4.08 10.94 -1.44
N LEU A 31 -4.24 12.21 -1.80
CA LEU A 31 -4.16 13.36 -0.89
C LEU A 31 -5.54 13.73 -0.34
N PRO A 32 -5.67 14.12 0.94
CA PRO A 32 -6.97 14.47 1.51
C PRO A 32 -7.64 15.62 0.77
N GLN A 33 -8.97 15.67 0.88
CA GLN A 33 -9.75 16.74 0.29
C GLN A 33 -9.35 18.09 0.90
N ASN A 34 -8.96 19.05 0.06
CA ASN A 34 -8.66 20.41 0.47
C ASN A 34 -9.60 21.39 -0.26
N LYS A 35 -10.66 21.83 0.43
CA LYS A 35 -11.68 22.71 -0.16
C LYS A 35 -11.19 24.14 -0.48
N HIS A 36 -10.03 24.54 0.07
CA HIS A 36 -9.47 25.88 -0.05
C HIS A 36 -8.49 26.04 -1.21
N THR A 37 -8.14 24.96 -1.90
CA THR A 37 -7.27 25.01 -3.09
C THR A 37 -8.05 25.36 -4.37
N TYR A 38 -7.36 25.98 -5.31
CA TYR A 38 -7.86 26.20 -6.68
C TYR A 38 -7.63 24.98 -7.59
N PHE A 39 -6.90 23.97 -7.15
CA PHE A 39 -6.65 22.74 -7.91
C PHE A 39 -7.80 21.74 -7.73
N ASN A 40 -8.68 21.62 -8.73
CA ASN A 40 -9.92 20.84 -8.64
C ASN A 40 -9.75 19.40 -8.11
N PRO A 41 -8.76 18.60 -8.54
CA PRO A 41 -8.59 17.25 -7.99
C PRO A 41 -8.33 17.21 -6.47
N LEU A 42 -7.61 18.19 -5.90
CA LEU A 42 -7.46 18.28 -4.45
C LEU A 42 -8.76 18.75 -3.78
N LYS A 43 -9.48 19.69 -4.40
CA LYS A 43 -10.79 20.17 -3.93
C LYS A 43 -11.84 19.06 -3.87
N GLU A 44 -11.77 18.12 -4.80
CA GLU A 44 -12.65 16.94 -4.87
C GLU A 44 -12.17 15.76 -4.03
N GLY A 45 -10.92 15.80 -3.55
CA GLY A 45 -10.31 14.66 -2.85
C GLY A 45 -9.94 13.50 -3.77
N THR A 46 -9.63 13.79 -5.03
CA THR A 46 -9.28 12.79 -6.05
C THR A 46 -7.83 12.92 -6.55
N ALA A 47 -7.11 13.95 -6.10
CA ALA A 47 -5.69 14.10 -6.38
C ALA A 47 -4.87 12.98 -5.72
N TYR A 48 -3.86 12.51 -6.43
CA TYR A 48 -2.84 11.64 -5.86
C TYR A 48 -1.48 11.95 -6.46
N MET A 49 -0.45 11.63 -5.69
CA MET A 49 0.93 11.62 -6.13
C MET A 49 1.47 10.20 -6.14
N TYR A 50 2.51 9.95 -6.91
CA TYR A 50 3.07 8.61 -7.04
C TYR A 50 4.59 8.60 -7.18
N LEU A 51 5.17 7.44 -6.87
CA LEU A 51 6.58 7.11 -7.06
C LEU A 51 6.72 5.78 -7.81
N THR A 52 7.67 5.74 -8.73
CA THR A 52 8.13 4.54 -9.42
C THR A 52 9.65 4.41 -9.24
N PRO A 53 10.24 3.22 -9.47
CA PRO A 53 11.70 3.08 -9.49
C PRO A 53 12.40 4.13 -10.38
N GLU A 54 11.86 4.45 -11.56
CA GLU A 54 12.43 5.40 -12.52
C GLU A 54 12.16 6.86 -12.13
N SER A 55 11.01 7.18 -11.53
CA SER A 55 10.78 8.51 -10.99
C SER A 55 11.65 8.77 -9.76
N ALA A 56 11.95 7.71 -8.99
CA ALA A 56 12.84 7.72 -7.86
C ALA A 56 14.32 7.91 -8.26
N ALA A 57 14.80 7.21 -9.30
CA ALA A 57 16.21 7.19 -9.74
C ALA A 57 16.68 8.48 -10.45
N ARG A 58 15.79 9.23 -11.11
CA ARG A 58 16.12 10.40 -11.94
C ARG A 58 16.78 11.60 -11.23
N LEU A 59 16.99 11.55 -9.91
CA LEU A 59 17.73 12.58 -9.17
C LEU A 59 19.20 12.22 -8.88
N GLN A 60 19.64 10.97 -9.13
CA GLN A 60 21.03 10.59 -8.86
C GLN A 60 22.02 11.09 -9.92
N SER A 61 21.57 11.31 -11.16
CA SER A 61 22.38 11.87 -12.23
C SER A 61 22.15 13.37 -12.34
N GLY A 62 23.04 14.17 -11.78
CA GLY A 62 23.12 15.60 -12.10
C GLY A 62 23.21 15.79 -13.62
N GLY A 63 22.21 16.46 -14.20
CA GLY A 63 22.13 16.67 -15.64
C GLY A 63 20.80 17.29 -16.03
N VAL A 64 20.79 18.59 -16.22
CA VAL A 64 19.72 19.35 -16.85
C VAL A 64 19.53 18.80 -18.27
N SER A 65 18.35 18.30 -18.63
CA SER A 65 17.51 18.88 -19.70
C SER A 65 16.37 17.94 -20.17
N SER A 66 15.19 18.56 -20.25
CA SER A 66 14.15 18.43 -21.29
C SER A 66 13.66 17.03 -21.70
N VAL A 67 12.49 16.62 -21.18
CA VAL A 67 11.32 16.14 -21.96
C VAL A 67 10.05 16.33 -21.10
N PHE A 68 9.17 17.23 -21.55
CA PHE A 68 7.75 17.46 -21.15
C PHE A 68 7.25 16.93 -19.78
N SER A 69 7.02 17.83 -18.81
CA SER A 69 5.90 17.74 -17.85
C SER A 69 5.89 19.00 -16.97
N GLU A 70 4.85 19.82 -17.10
CA GLU A 70 4.59 21.03 -16.29
C GLU A 70 4.25 20.74 -14.81
N TYR A 71 4.53 19.53 -14.30
CA TYR A 71 4.11 19.08 -12.95
C TYR A 71 5.19 18.27 -12.22
N ARG A 72 6.46 18.63 -12.38
CA ARG A 72 7.53 18.13 -11.50
C ARG A 72 7.87 19.19 -10.46
N ASP A 73 7.52 18.93 -9.22
CA ASP A 73 8.20 19.57 -8.10
C ASP A 73 9.60 18.95 -7.99
N LEU A 74 10.60 19.63 -8.54
CA LEU A 74 12.01 19.22 -8.48
C LEU A 74 12.54 19.17 -7.03
N ALA A 75 11.86 19.80 -6.07
CA ALA A 75 12.28 19.85 -4.67
C ALA A 75 11.72 18.70 -3.82
N SER A 76 10.47 18.26 -4.01
CA SER A 76 9.94 17.06 -3.32
C SER A 76 10.16 15.76 -4.11
N GLY A 77 10.22 15.90 -5.42
CA GLY A 77 10.36 14.84 -6.42
C GLY A 77 9.17 13.86 -6.51
N TRP A 78 8.14 13.97 -5.67
CA TRP A 78 6.88 13.26 -5.90
C TRP A 78 6.28 13.71 -7.24
N VAL A 79 5.69 12.78 -7.98
CA VAL A 79 4.99 13.13 -9.22
C VAL A 79 3.52 13.34 -8.88
N LEU A 80 3.03 14.57 -9.02
CA LEU A 80 1.60 14.84 -8.91
C LEU A 80 0.90 14.33 -10.18
N SER A 81 -0.06 13.43 -10.02
CA SER A 81 -0.82 12.92 -11.15
C SER A 81 -1.71 14.01 -11.73
N ASN A 82 -1.72 14.13 -13.07
CA ASN A 82 -2.70 14.94 -13.80
C ASN A 82 -4.04 14.21 -14.01
N VAL A 83 -4.14 12.97 -13.55
CA VAL A 83 -5.33 12.11 -13.62
C VAL A 83 -5.89 11.90 -12.21
N SER A 84 -7.21 11.97 -12.08
CA SER A 84 -7.95 11.63 -10.85
C SER A 84 -7.77 10.15 -10.47
N ILE A 85 -7.67 9.85 -9.18
CA ILE A 85 -7.63 8.46 -8.67
C ILE A 85 -8.88 7.65 -9.07
N ASN A 86 -10.01 8.31 -9.33
CA ASN A 86 -11.25 7.67 -9.78
C ASN A 86 -11.27 7.37 -11.29
N SER A 87 -10.29 7.86 -12.05
CA SER A 87 -10.21 7.61 -13.49
C SER A 87 -9.69 6.21 -13.80
N GLN A 88 -10.19 5.62 -14.89
CA GLN A 88 -9.66 4.39 -15.49
C GLN A 88 -8.20 4.51 -15.94
N LEU A 89 -7.71 5.74 -16.10
CA LEU A 89 -6.32 6.04 -16.47
C LEU A 89 -5.39 6.18 -15.26
N SER A 90 -5.89 6.01 -14.02
CA SER A 90 -5.06 6.04 -12.82
C SER A 90 -4.22 4.77 -12.68
N MET A 91 -3.06 4.84 -12.01
CA MET A 91 -2.21 3.65 -11.83
C MET A 91 -2.92 2.46 -11.19
N PRO A 92 -3.74 2.62 -10.12
CA PRO A 92 -4.49 1.50 -9.57
C PRO A 92 -5.52 0.95 -10.55
N ALA A 93 -6.23 1.81 -11.29
CA ALA A 93 -7.20 1.38 -12.29
C ALA A 93 -6.55 0.59 -13.43
N ARG A 94 -5.41 1.07 -13.94
CA ARG A 94 -4.67 0.38 -15.01
C ARG A 94 -4.14 -0.97 -14.56
N THR A 95 -3.65 -1.06 -13.32
CA THR A 95 -3.20 -2.32 -12.72
C THR A 95 -4.34 -3.32 -12.58
N LEU A 96 -5.49 -2.88 -12.06
CA LEU A 96 -6.68 -3.73 -11.92
C LEU A 96 -7.43 -3.95 -13.25
N GLY A 97 -7.13 -3.17 -14.28
CA GLY A 97 -7.94 -3.04 -15.50
C GLY A 97 -8.17 -4.37 -16.20
N ARG A 98 -7.13 -5.21 -16.32
CA ARG A 98 -7.27 -6.55 -16.91
C ARG A 98 -8.19 -7.45 -16.09
N LEU A 99 -8.11 -7.41 -14.76
CA LEU A 99 -9.00 -8.20 -13.91
C LEU A 99 -10.47 -7.80 -14.13
N TYR A 100 -10.75 -6.52 -14.41
CA TYR A 100 -12.10 -6.03 -14.71
C TYR A 100 -12.57 -6.35 -16.14
N SER A 101 -11.67 -6.33 -17.14
CA SER A 101 -12.06 -6.37 -18.55
C SER A 101 -11.81 -7.70 -19.28
N ASP A 102 -11.04 -8.61 -18.70
CA ASP A 102 -10.60 -9.88 -19.32
C ASP A 102 -11.28 -11.09 -18.64
N PRO A 103 -12.38 -11.64 -19.22
CA PRO A 103 -13.07 -12.81 -18.66
C PRO A 103 -12.20 -14.06 -18.60
N ASP A 104 -11.23 -14.20 -19.51
CA ASP A 104 -10.32 -15.34 -19.50
C ASP A 104 -9.36 -15.23 -18.31
N LEU A 105 -8.88 -14.03 -17.98
CA LEU A 105 -8.12 -13.80 -16.76
C LEU A 105 -8.95 -14.10 -15.52
N GLN A 106 -10.19 -13.61 -15.44
CA GLN A 106 -11.07 -13.87 -14.29
C GLN A 106 -11.29 -15.36 -14.04
N LYS A 107 -11.41 -16.15 -15.11
CA LYS A 107 -11.60 -17.60 -15.03
C LYS A 107 -10.31 -18.35 -14.70
N ASN A 108 -9.16 -17.90 -15.21
CA ASN A 108 -7.92 -18.67 -15.21
C ASN A 108 -6.83 -18.13 -14.26
N ALA A 109 -7.03 -17.01 -13.58
CA ALA A 109 -6.15 -16.50 -12.53
C ALA A 109 -6.67 -16.83 -11.13
N ALA A 110 -5.74 -17.08 -10.22
CA ALA A 110 -6.04 -17.04 -8.79
C ALA A 110 -6.09 -15.57 -8.35
N TYR A 111 -7.18 -15.10 -7.79
CA TYR A 111 -7.26 -13.75 -7.24
C TYR A 111 -7.94 -13.70 -5.88
N ILE A 112 -7.55 -12.75 -5.06
CA ILE A 112 -8.14 -12.46 -3.74
C ILE A 112 -8.33 -10.96 -3.64
N MET A 113 -9.56 -10.51 -3.42
CA MET A 113 -9.87 -9.13 -3.05
C MET A 113 -10.36 -9.11 -1.62
N TYR A 114 -9.69 -8.32 -0.77
CA TYR A 114 -9.95 -8.30 0.66
C TYR A 114 -9.94 -6.89 1.24
N ASN A 115 -10.82 -6.65 2.20
CA ASN A 115 -10.98 -5.38 2.90
C ASN A 115 -11.79 -5.66 4.16
N ASP A 116 -11.41 -5.12 5.32
CA ASP A 116 -12.26 -5.22 6.53
C ASP A 116 -13.55 -4.40 6.42
N GLU A 117 -13.65 -3.52 5.43
CA GLU A 117 -14.87 -2.85 5.00
C GLU A 117 -15.08 -3.05 3.49
N PHE A 118 -15.95 -3.99 3.12
CA PHE A 118 -16.25 -4.33 1.73
C PHE A 118 -16.82 -3.13 0.95
N PRO A 119 -16.71 -3.14 -0.39
CA PRO A 119 -17.30 -2.10 -1.24
C PRO A 119 -18.79 -1.86 -1.01
N ASN A 120 -19.55 -2.92 -0.70
CA ASN A 120 -20.99 -2.84 -0.40
C ASN A 120 -21.31 -2.38 1.04
N GLY A 121 -20.30 -2.06 1.85
CA GLY A 121 -20.44 -1.60 3.22
C GLY A 121 -20.46 -2.68 4.29
N THR A 122 -20.34 -3.96 3.94
CA THR A 122 -20.19 -5.05 4.94
C THR A 122 -18.87 -4.88 5.68
N THR A 123 -18.88 -4.96 7.01
CA THR A 123 -17.68 -4.76 7.83
C THR A 123 -17.35 -5.98 8.69
N SER A 124 -16.08 -6.15 9.05
CA SER A 124 -15.65 -7.15 10.02
C SER A 124 -14.68 -6.56 11.05
N MET A 125 -15.03 -6.72 12.32
CA MET A 125 -14.15 -6.39 13.45
C MET A 125 -13.32 -7.59 13.92
N THR A 126 -13.60 -8.80 13.43
CA THR A 126 -12.95 -10.04 13.89
C THR A 126 -11.87 -10.57 12.93
N ARG A 127 -11.88 -10.08 11.68
CA ARG A 127 -10.82 -10.28 10.68
C ARG A 127 -9.81 -9.14 10.75
N GLY A 128 -8.69 -9.30 10.05
CA GLY A 128 -7.59 -8.33 10.11
C GLY A 128 -7.96 -6.96 9.58
N HIS A 129 -7.36 -5.91 10.14
CA HIS A 129 -7.36 -4.57 9.56
C HIS A 129 -6.39 -4.55 8.37
N THR A 130 -6.81 -5.15 7.28
CA THR A 130 -5.97 -5.33 6.09
C THR A 130 -6.81 -5.22 4.84
N LYS A 131 -6.24 -4.61 3.80
CA LYS A 131 -6.94 -4.39 2.53
C LYS A 131 -5.98 -4.55 1.37
N GLY A 132 -6.48 -5.10 0.27
CA GLY A 132 -5.65 -5.32 -0.89
C GLY A 132 -6.26 -6.22 -1.94
N VAL A 133 -5.47 -6.40 -2.99
CA VAL A 133 -5.79 -7.27 -4.12
C VAL A 133 -4.56 -8.11 -4.45
N VAL A 134 -4.76 -9.41 -4.62
CA VAL A 134 -3.78 -10.32 -5.18
C VAL A 134 -4.33 -10.88 -6.48
N VAL A 135 -3.51 -10.88 -7.53
CA VAL A 135 -3.76 -11.62 -8.76
C VAL A 135 -2.51 -12.44 -9.05
N MET A 136 -2.66 -13.74 -9.28
CA MET A 136 -1.56 -14.65 -9.60
C MET A 136 -1.96 -15.59 -10.75
N THR A 137 -1.05 -15.72 -11.72
CA THR A 137 -1.10 -16.71 -12.80
C THR A 137 0.16 -17.56 -12.78
N SER A 138 0.25 -18.58 -13.63
CA SER A 138 1.50 -19.33 -13.82
C SER A 138 2.67 -18.48 -14.34
N GLN A 139 2.39 -17.31 -14.92
CA GLN A 139 3.39 -16.35 -15.40
C GLN A 139 3.68 -15.24 -14.37
N GLY A 140 3.12 -15.33 -13.16
CA GLY A 140 3.22 -14.30 -12.12
C GLY A 140 1.98 -13.41 -12.05
N GLY A 141 2.10 -12.28 -11.38
CA GLY A 141 0.99 -11.40 -11.07
C GLY A 141 1.40 -10.20 -10.23
N PHE A 142 0.51 -9.73 -9.36
CA PHE A 142 0.80 -8.63 -8.44
C PHE A 142 0.14 -8.79 -7.07
N TRP A 143 0.71 -8.07 -6.10
CA TRP A 143 0.08 -7.76 -4.82
C TRP A 143 -0.06 -6.24 -4.66
N LEU A 144 -1.29 -5.79 -4.46
CA LEU A 144 -1.65 -4.40 -4.16
C LEU A 144 -2.07 -4.31 -2.69
N VAL A 145 -1.26 -3.63 -1.88
CA VAL A 145 -1.56 -3.28 -0.48
C VAL A 145 -2.12 -1.86 -0.45
N HIS A 146 -3.19 -1.60 0.31
CA HIS A 146 -3.75 -0.24 0.41
C HIS A 146 -4.52 0.03 1.70
N SER A 147 -4.74 1.30 2.00
CA SER A 147 -5.49 1.72 3.19
C SER A 147 -6.97 2.08 2.95
N VAL A 148 -7.44 2.08 1.70
CA VAL A 148 -8.78 2.58 1.30
C VAL A 148 -9.94 1.66 1.70
N PRO A 149 -10.85 2.06 2.62
CA PRO A 149 -12.07 1.30 2.91
C PRO A 149 -13.02 1.26 1.71
N LYS A 150 -13.82 0.20 1.61
CA LYS A 150 -14.84 0.04 0.55
C LYS A 150 -14.26 0.03 -0.87
N TYR A 151 -13.03 -0.47 -1.01
CA TYR A 151 -12.29 -0.51 -2.27
C TYR A 151 -11.51 -1.83 -2.43
N PRO A 152 -11.25 -2.26 -3.67
CA PRO A 152 -11.95 -1.86 -4.90
C PRO A 152 -13.26 -2.66 -5.12
N PRO A 153 -14.17 -2.24 -6.03
CA PRO A 153 -15.35 -3.03 -6.38
C PRO A 153 -15.01 -4.40 -6.99
N THR A 154 -15.98 -5.31 -7.03
CA THR A 154 -15.78 -6.64 -7.61
C THR A 154 -15.65 -6.58 -9.13
N PRO A 155 -15.03 -7.57 -9.81
CA PRO A 155 -14.84 -7.53 -11.26
C PRO A 155 -16.11 -7.19 -12.08
N PRO A 156 -17.30 -7.74 -11.77
CA PRO A 156 -18.55 -7.37 -12.46
C PRO A 156 -18.96 -5.89 -12.34
N ASP A 157 -18.55 -5.20 -11.28
CA ASP A 157 -18.95 -3.81 -11.00
C ASP A 157 -18.05 -2.78 -11.71
N GLY A 158 -16.90 -3.23 -12.24
CA GLY A 158 -15.89 -2.37 -12.83
C GLY A 158 -15.13 -1.52 -11.82
N TYR A 159 -14.06 -0.87 -12.28
CA TYR A 159 -13.26 0.00 -11.42
C TYR A 159 -14.03 1.27 -11.04
N SER A 160 -14.04 1.58 -9.75
CA SER A 160 -14.35 2.92 -9.23
C SER A 160 -13.61 3.14 -7.91
N TYR A 161 -13.41 4.41 -7.58
CA TYR A 161 -12.86 4.85 -6.30
C TYR A 161 -14.01 5.28 -5.38
N PRO A 162 -14.07 4.80 -4.12
CA PRO A 162 -15.23 5.05 -3.26
C PRO A 162 -15.30 6.51 -2.85
N HIS A 163 -16.51 7.09 -2.85
CA HIS A 163 -16.71 8.48 -2.42
C HIS A 163 -16.21 8.74 -0.99
N SER A 164 -16.38 7.78 -0.08
CA SER A 164 -15.83 7.87 1.29
C SER A 164 -14.31 7.98 1.33
N GLY A 165 -13.62 7.48 0.30
CA GLY A 165 -12.17 7.60 0.14
C GLY A 165 -11.70 9.00 -0.25
N HIS A 166 -12.60 9.96 -0.54
CA HIS A 166 -12.25 11.31 -0.98
C HIS A 166 -11.73 12.20 0.17
N HIS A 167 -12.26 12.03 1.37
CA HIS A 167 -12.00 12.95 2.48
C HIS A 167 -10.57 12.83 3.02
N TYR A 168 -10.06 11.61 3.15
CA TYR A 168 -8.79 11.33 3.82
C TYR A 168 -7.67 11.01 2.85
N GLY A 169 -6.43 11.26 3.29
CA GLY A 169 -5.24 10.73 2.65
C GLY A 169 -5.24 9.19 2.66
N GLN A 170 -4.62 8.55 1.67
CA GLN A 170 -4.55 7.10 1.54
C GLN A 170 -3.25 6.68 0.86
N SER A 171 -2.67 5.55 1.26
CA SER A 171 -1.47 4.98 0.65
C SER A 171 -1.77 3.67 -0.06
N MET A 172 -1.04 3.40 -1.13
CA MET A 172 -1.05 2.11 -1.84
C MET A 172 0.37 1.71 -2.27
N LEU A 173 0.66 0.42 -2.25
CA LEU A 173 1.88 -0.19 -2.77
C LEU A 173 1.50 -1.34 -3.69
N CYS A 174 1.96 -1.30 -4.94
CA CYS A 174 1.86 -2.43 -5.85
C CYS A 174 3.23 -3.07 -6.06
N ILE A 175 3.29 -4.40 -6.00
CA ILE A 175 4.49 -5.20 -6.27
C ILE A 175 4.15 -6.25 -7.34
N SER A 176 4.89 -6.25 -8.44
CA SER A 176 4.84 -7.30 -9.45
C SER A 176 5.62 -8.51 -8.96
N LEU A 177 4.97 -9.66 -8.89
CA LEU A 177 5.51 -10.88 -8.27
C LEU A 177 5.56 -12.01 -9.28
N SER A 178 6.64 -12.80 -9.27
CA SER A 178 6.71 -14.06 -10.00
C SER A 178 5.90 -15.15 -9.29
N ALA A 179 5.50 -16.19 -10.01
CA ALA A 179 4.59 -17.22 -9.50
C ALA A 179 5.13 -17.95 -8.25
N ASP A 180 6.45 -18.13 -8.15
CA ASP A 180 7.15 -18.75 -7.01
C ASP A 180 7.01 -17.96 -5.70
N GLN A 181 6.69 -16.67 -5.77
CA GLN A 181 6.46 -15.83 -4.59
C GLN A 181 5.08 -16.03 -3.95
N ALA A 182 4.16 -16.72 -4.64
CA ALA A 182 2.80 -16.96 -4.15
C ALA A 182 2.76 -17.72 -2.81
N HIS A 183 3.72 -18.62 -2.59
CA HIS A 183 3.83 -19.36 -1.33
C HIS A 183 4.10 -18.41 -0.15
N ILE A 184 5.10 -17.52 -0.29
CA ILE A 184 5.48 -16.56 0.75
C ILE A 184 4.34 -15.56 1.00
N LEU A 185 3.75 -15.04 -0.08
CA LEU A 185 2.59 -14.14 -0.02
C LEU A 185 1.41 -14.80 0.72
N GLY A 186 1.10 -16.06 0.42
CA GLY A 186 0.04 -16.80 1.08
C GLY A 186 0.23 -16.88 2.60
N TYR A 187 1.45 -17.13 3.07
CA TYR A 187 1.72 -17.12 4.51
C TYR A 187 1.54 -15.73 5.13
N GLN A 188 1.98 -14.65 4.47
CA GLN A 188 1.72 -13.29 4.94
C GLN A 188 0.21 -13.02 5.09
N LEU A 189 -0.59 -13.45 4.10
CA LEU A 189 -2.05 -13.32 4.15
C LEU A 189 -2.69 -14.17 5.25
N LEU A 190 -2.21 -15.41 5.50
CA LEU A 190 -2.72 -16.22 6.62
C LEU A 190 -2.57 -15.48 7.95
N TYR A 191 -1.41 -14.85 8.19
CA TYR A 191 -1.19 -14.06 9.40
C TYR A 191 -2.01 -12.77 9.42
N ASN A 192 -2.16 -12.08 8.29
CA ASN A 192 -3.02 -10.90 8.17
C ASN A 192 -4.52 -11.24 8.34
N ASN A 193 -4.92 -12.50 8.18
CA ASN A 193 -6.30 -13.00 8.34
C ASN A 193 -7.35 -12.10 7.64
N PRO A 194 -7.24 -11.92 6.31
CA PRO A 194 -8.03 -10.96 5.54
C PRO A 194 -9.53 -11.29 5.58
N PHE A 195 -10.35 -10.26 5.45
CA PHE A 195 -11.78 -10.43 5.15
C PHE A 195 -11.97 -10.39 3.63
N ILE A 196 -12.23 -11.55 3.03
CA ILE A 196 -12.25 -11.73 1.57
C ILE A 196 -13.69 -11.57 1.06
N TYR A 197 -13.90 -10.72 0.06
CA TYR A 197 -15.22 -10.49 -0.55
C TYR A 197 -15.35 -10.97 -1.99
N ALA A 198 -14.23 -11.16 -2.69
CA ALA A 198 -14.21 -11.77 -4.01
C ALA A 198 -12.93 -12.58 -4.18
N TRP A 199 -13.05 -13.77 -4.75
CA TRP A 199 -11.91 -14.63 -5.01
C TRP A 199 -12.20 -15.58 -6.17
N ASN A 200 -11.14 -16.12 -6.75
CA ASN A 200 -11.18 -17.25 -7.68
C ASN A 200 -9.94 -18.11 -7.45
N MET A 201 -10.09 -19.43 -7.51
CA MET A 201 -8.99 -20.39 -7.55
C MET A 201 -9.29 -21.45 -8.61
N PRO A 202 -8.70 -21.35 -9.81
CA PRO A 202 -8.83 -22.38 -10.83
C PRO A 202 -8.20 -23.69 -10.36
N ASN A 203 -8.83 -24.84 -10.66
CA ASN A 203 -8.30 -26.17 -10.29
C ASN A 203 -6.85 -26.38 -10.74
N ALA A 204 -6.47 -25.82 -11.89
CA ALA A 204 -5.10 -25.92 -12.42
C ALA A 204 -4.06 -25.15 -11.59
N LEU A 205 -4.50 -24.18 -10.78
CA LEU A 205 -3.64 -23.36 -9.91
C LEU A 205 -3.73 -23.78 -8.44
N SER A 206 -4.73 -24.54 -7.99
CA SER A 206 -4.83 -25.01 -6.59
C SER A 206 -3.56 -25.73 -6.11
N SER A 207 -3.05 -26.67 -6.91
CA SER A 207 -1.81 -27.38 -6.56
C SER A 207 -0.55 -26.54 -6.71
N VAL A 208 -0.61 -25.46 -7.48
CA VAL A 208 0.51 -24.52 -7.70
C VAL A 208 0.58 -23.50 -6.55
N PHE A 209 -0.58 -23.05 -6.06
CA PHE A 209 -0.73 -22.04 -5.02
C PHE A 209 -1.51 -22.55 -3.79
N PRO A 210 -1.09 -23.67 -3.17
CA PRO A 210 -1.85 -24.32 -2.11
C PRO A 210 -2.02 -23.43 -0.87
N VAL A 211 -1.08 -22.53 -0.60
CA VAL A 211 -1.20 -21.61 0.54
C VAL A 211 -2.25 -20.51 0.27
N LEU A 212 -2.39 -20.05 -0.97
CA LEU A 212 -3.45 -19.09 -1.33
C LEU A 212 -4.84 -19.75 -1.26
N GLU A 213 -4.94 -21.02 -1.63
CA GLU A 213 -6.19 -21.80 -1.47
C GLU A 213 -6.59 -21.89 0.01
N ARG A 214 -5.63 -22.15 0.91
CA ARG A 214 -5.85 -22.13 2.36
C ARG A 214 -6.31 -20.77 2.87
N VAL A 215 -5.73 -19.67 2.37
CA VAL A 215 -6.17 -18.30 2.70
C VAL A 215 -7.65 -18.10 2.32
N MET A 216 -8.05 -18.53 1.12
CA MET A 216 -9.44 -18.45 0.64
C MET A 216 -10.40 -19.32 1.47
N ALA A 217 -9.93 -20.48 1.95
CA ALA A 217 -10.68 -21.34 2.87
C ALA A 217 -10.81 -20.74 4.29
N GLY A 218 -10.06 -19.67 4.60
CA GLY A 218 -10.11 -18.98 5.87
C GLY A 218 -9.24 -19.60 6.97
N ASP A 219 -8.23 -20.39 6.58
CA ASP A 219 -7.22 -20.93 7.49
C ASP A 219 -6.53 -19.82 8.29
N GLN A 220 -6.04 -20.18 9.48
CA GLN A 220 -5.34 -19.28 10.39
C GLN A 220 -4.07 -19.95 10.93
N PRO A 221 -3.07 -19.16 11.36
CA PRO A 221 -1.94 -19.70 12.12
C PRO A 221 -2.45 -20.48 13.34
N SER A 222 -1.92 -21.68 13.56
CA SER A 222 -2.35 -22.57 14.64
C SER A 222 -1.52 -22.42 15.92
N SER A 223 -0.32 -21.86 15.83
CA SER A 223 0.63 -21.73 16.95
C SER A 223 1.43 -20.43 16.88
N SER A 224 2.09 -20.12 17.99
CA SER A 224 3.10 -19.07 18.07
C SER A 224 4.32 -19.37 17.17
N PRO A 225 5.10 -18.34 16.76
CA PRO A 225 4.93 -16.91 17.06
C PRO A 225 3.77 -16.34 16.23
N TRP A 226 2.85 -15.59 16.86
CA TRP A 226 1.65 -15.02 16.23
C TRP A 226 1.94 -13.89 15.23
N HIS A 227 3.15 -13.84 14.70
CA HIS A 227 3.61 -12.93 13.67
C HIS A 227 4.50 -13.69 12.68
N HIS A 228 4.67 -13.13 11.49
CA HIS A 228 5.53 -13.69 10.46
C HIS A 228 6.20 -12.57 9.68
N SER A 229 7.52 -12.69 9.53
CA SER A 229 8.33 -11.75 8.75
C SER A 229 8.95 -12.52 7.59
N ALA A 230 8.79 -12.02 6.37
CA ALA A 230 9.36 -12.68 5.20
C ALA A 230 9.80 -11.68 4.13
N GLN A 231 10.78 -12.09 3.34
CA GLN A 231 11.19 -11.34 2.16
C GLN A 231 10.42 -11.82 0.94
N LEU A 232 9.93 -10.87 0.15
CA LEU A 232 9.35 -11.06 -1.17
C LEU A 232 10.30 -10.47 -2.20
N LEU A 233 10.50 -11.17 -3.31
CA LEU A 233 11.28 -10.69 -4.43
C LEU A 233 10.31 -10.27 -5.55
N SER A 234 10.40 -9.01 -6.00
CA SER A 234 9.64 -8.58 -7.17
C SER A 234 10.22 -9.17 -8.46
N GLN A 235 9.46 -9.15 -9.55
CA GLN A 235 9.92 -9.65 -10.85
C GLN A 235 11.16 -8.90 -11.37
N GLY A 236 11.31 -7.63 -11.02
CA GLY A 236 12.49 -6.80 -11.30
C GLY A 236 13.64 -6.99 -10.31
N GLY A 237 13.55 -7.97 -9.39
CA GLY A 237 14.63 -8.34 -8.47
C GLY A 237 14.75 -7.46 -7.23
N LYS A 238 13.77 -6.59 -6.94
CA LYS A 238 13.78 -5.77 -5.73
C LYS A 238 13.23 -6.57 -4.56
N THR A 239 13.95 -6.54 -3.43
CA THR A 239 13.52 -7.19 -2.20
C THR A 239 12.59 -6.28 -1.39
N PHE A 240 11.48 -6.84 -0.94
CA PHE A 240 10.53 -6.25 -0.01
C PHE A 240 10.47 -7.11 1.26
N THR A 241 10.39 -6.51 2.44
CA THR A 241 10.19 -7.24 3.70
C THR A 241 8.76 -7.03 4.18
N SER A 242 7.98 -8.10 4.22
CA SER A 242 6.62 -8.08 4.73
C SER A 242 6.59 -8.52 6.20
N PHE A 243 5.98 -7.71 7.03
CA PHE A 243 5.71 -7.97 8.43
C PHE A 243 4.21 -8.16 8.62
N ALA A 244 3.78 -9.34 9.02
CA ALA A 244 2.39 -9.65 9.34
C ALA A 244 2.26 -10.06 10.81
N LYS A 245 1.17 -9.62 11.44
CA LYS A 245 0.76 -10.08 12.77
C LYS A 245 -0.64 -10.67 12.69
N PHE A 246 -0.86 -11.74 13.44
CA PHE A 246 -2.19 -12.28 13.71
C PHE A 246 -2.75 -11.65 15.00
N LYS A 247 -4.08 -11.69 15.18
CA LYS A 247 -4.76 -11.07 16.35
C LYS A 247 -4.21 -11.49 17.72
N LYS A 248 -3.63 -12.69 17.83
CA LYS A 248 -3.03 -13.18 19.07
C LYS A 248 -1.63 -12.61 19.36
N PHE A 249 -1.05 -11.80 18.47
CA PHE A 249 0.19 -11.07 18.73
C PHE A 249 0.01 -10.06 19.87
N ASN A 250 -1.16 -9.41 19.92
CA ASN A 250 -1.61 -8.58 21.04
C ASN A 250 -0.62 -7.48 21.49
N GLN A 251 0.07 -6.86 20.53
CA GLN A 251 1.05 -5.80 20.74
C GLN A 251 1.05 -4.81 19.56
N ASP A 252 1.74 -3.66 19.71
CA ASP A 252 1.98 -2.71 18.61
C ASP A 252 2.84 -3.39 17.52
N LEU A 253 2.37 -3.33 16.27
CA LEU A 253 3.11 -3.85 15.12
C LEU A 253 4.48 -3.15 15.00
N TYR A 254 4.52 -1.85 15.25
CA TYR A 254 5.67 -1.04 14.91
C TYR A 254 6.77 -1.13 15.97
N SER A 255 6.44 -0.98 17.26
CA SER A 255 7.44 -1.05 18.33
C SER A 255 7.94 -2.45 18.63
N GLU A 256 7.08 -3.48 18.51
CA GLU A 256 7.45 -4.85 18.90
C GLU A 256 7.93 -5.72 17.76
N LEU A 257 7.71 -5.34 16.49
CA LEU A 257 8.11 -6.15 15.34
C LEU A 257 8.92 -5.36 14.32
N VAL A 258 8.39 -4.25 13.80
CA VAL A 258 9.01 -3.56 12.65
C VAL A 258 10.31 -2.85 13.06
N ALA A 259 10.29 -1.94 14.03
CA ALA A 259 11.48 -1.19 14.42
C ALA A 259 12.63 -2.10 14.92
N PRO A 260 12.38 -3.12 15.76
CA PRO A 260 13.42 -4.08 16.16
C PRO A 260 14.01 -4.87 14.99
N ALA A 261 13.18 -5.31 14.04
CA ALA A 261 13.65 -6.08 12.89
C ALA A 261 14.46 -5.23 11.90
N LEU A 262 14.06 -3.96 11.69
CA LEU A 262 14.80 -3.02 10.85
C LEU A 262 16.01 -2.41 11.57
N GLN A 263 16.05 -2.53 12.89
CA GLN A 263 17.10 -1.99 13.76
C GLN A 263 17.33 -0.50 13.55
N THR A 264 16.27 0.29 13.45
CA THR A 264 16.33 1.74 13.29
C THR A 264 15.14 2.40 13.96
N ASP A 265 15.34 3.62 14.44
CA ASP A 265 14.24 4.49 14.81
C ASP A 265 13.38 4.77 13.56
N ILE A 266 12.06 4.82 13.74
CA ILE A 266 11.09 4.99 12.66
C ILE A 266 10.05 6.04 13.00
N LEU A 267 9.60 6.74 11.96
CA LEU A 267 8.49 7.69 11.98
C LEU A 267 7.28 7.02 11.34
N VAL A 268 6.12 7.08 11.97
CA VAL A 268 4.90 6.39 11.53
C VAL A 268 3.76 7.37 11.31
N GLU A 269 3.26 7.43 10.09
CA GLU A 269 1.97 8.03 9.76
C GLU A 269 0.92 6.92 9.83
N SER A 270 -0.14 7.16 10.57
CA SER A 270 -1.29 6.27 10.63
C SER A 270 -2.49 7.01 11.21
N TRP A 271 -3.70 6.60 10.83
CA TRP A 271 -4.91 7.20 11.37
C TRP A 271 -5.02 7.07 12.90
N ARG A 272 -5.05 8.21 13.60
CA ARG A 272 -5.07 8.29 15.08
C ARG A 272 -6.36 8.86 15.68
N ASN A 273 -7.49 8.88 14.95
CA ASN A 273 -8.74 9.49 15.43
C ASN A 273 -9.62 8.58 16.30
N GLY A 274 -9.19 7.34 16.57
CA GLY A 274 -9.98 6.38 17.33
C GLY A 274 -9.84 6.53 18.84
N ILE A 275 -10.39 5.56 19.57
CA ILE A 275 -10.24 5.44 21.02
C ILE A 275 -8.84 4.91 21.35
N LEU A 276 -8.18 5.52 22.33
CA LEU A 276 -6.85 5.15 22.85
C LEU A 276 -5.76 5.13 21.77
N PRO A 277 -5.44 6.28 21.16
CA PRO A 277 -4.28 6.39 20.28
C PRO A 277 -3.00 6.16 21.07
N LEU A 278 -2.07 5.40 20.49
CA LEU A 278 -0.79 5.14 21.14
C LEU A 278 0.10 6.39 21.08
N PRO A 279 0.79 6.77 22.16
CA PRO A 279 1.83 7.79 22.10
C PRO A 279 3.08 7.25 21.37
N SER A 280 3.99 8.14 21.00
CA SER A 280 5.33 7.78 20.53
C SER A 280 6.02 6.82 21.51
N SER A 281 6.55 5.71 21.00
CA SER A 281 7.27 4.70 21.79
C SER A 281 8.73 5.13 21.93
N CYS A 282 9.07 5.68 23.10
CA CYS A 282 10.37 6.32 23.34
C CYS A 282 11.29 5.55 24.27
N ASN A 283 10.73 4.63 25.06
CA ASN A 283 11.46 3.79 26.02
C ASN A 283 11.71 2.39 25.46
N THR A 284 12.07 2.31 24.18
CA THR A 284 12.38 1.09 23.43
C THR A 284 13.79 1.18 22.86
N THR A 285 14.39 0.05 22.47
CA THR A 285 15.73 0.04 21.84
C THR A 285 15.76 0.88 20.56
N PHE A 286 14.66 0.82 19.78
CA PHE A 286 14.44 1.65 18.61
C PHE A 286 13.13 2.41 18.79
N LYS A 287 13.18 3.72 18.67
CA LYS A 287 12.02 4.60 18.88
C LYS A 287 11.03 4.48 17.74
N VAL A 288 9.76 4.64 18.08
CA VAL A 288 8.66 4.73 17.11
C VAL A 288 7.90 6.01 17.34
N LEU A 289 8.21 7.03 16.55
CA LEU A 289 7.62 8.36 16.68
C LEU A 289 6.40 8.50 15.77
N ASN A 290 5.30 9.03 16.30
CA ASN A 290 4.12 9.32 15.48
C ASN A 290 4.34 10.60 14.67
N ILE A 291 3.98 10.58 13.39
CA ILE A 291 3.88 11.78 12.56
C ILE A 291 2.59 12.52 12.95
N GLU A 292 2.67 13.85 13.08
CA GLU A 292 1.53 14.71 13.40
C GLU A 292 1.05 15.50 12.18
N GLU A 293 1.99 15.91 11.32
CA GLU A 293 1.73 16.75 10.17
C GLU A 293 2.57 16.31 8.96
N VAL A 294 1.91 16.28 7.80
CA VAL A 294 2.47 15.90 6.51
C VAL A 294 2.35 17.09 5.54
N SER A 295 3.45 17.42 4.86
CA SER A 295 3.49 18.44 3.81
C SER A 295 3.76 17.82 2.43
N ALA A 296 2.71 17.71 1.61
CA ALA A 296 2.78 17.27 0.23
C ALA A 296 3.05 18.46 -0.70
N ARG A 297 4.31 18.91 -0.74
CA ARG A 297 4.74 20.11 -1.51
C ARG A 297 4.44 20.03 -3.00
N ALA A 298 4.51 18.83 -3.60
CA ALA A 298 4.13 18.62 -5.01
C ALA A 298 2.71 19.08 -5.35
N ALA A 299 1.83 19.11 -4.34
CA ALA A 299 0.43 19.50 -4.43
C ALA A 299 0.13 20.79 -3.66
N SER A 300 1.16 21.47 -3.14
CA SER A 300 1.04 22.66 -2.29
C SER A 300 0.00 22.51 -1.18
N THR A 301 -0.02 21.35 -0.52
CA THR A 301 -0.97 21.06 0.56
C THR A 301 -0.28 20.45 1.76
N THR A 302 -0.75 20.84 2.94
CA THR A 302 -0.31 20.31 4.23
C THR A 302 -1.56 19.85 5.00
N PHE A 303 -1.43 18.76 5.74
CA PHE A 303 -2.53 18.19 6.50
C PHE A 303 -2.00 17.44 7.72
N THR A 304 -2.85 17.29 8.73
CA THR A 304 -2.54 16.53 9.94
C THR A 304 -2.88 15.06 9.76
N THR A 305 -2.30 14.20 10.59
CA THR A 305 -2.65 12.77 10.67
C THR A 305 -4.16 12.53 10.87
N HIS A 306 -4.88 13.52 11.44
CA HIS A 306 -6.33 13.43 11.60
C HIS A 306 -7.12 13.47 10.29
N HIS A 307 -6.49 13.91 9.20
CA HIS A 307 -7.04 13.92 7.84
C HIS A 307 -6.36 12.86 6.96
N ASP A 308 -5.66 11.90 7.55
CA ASP A 308 -4.97 10.86 6.82
C ASP A 308 -5.32 9.45 7.29
N HIS A 309 -5.75 8.62 6.35
CA HIS A 309 -5.99 7.20 6.53
C HIS A 309 -4.86 6.35 5.94
N SER A 310 -3.81 6.94 5.39
CA SER A 310 -2.62 6.21 5.01
C SER A 310 -1.99 5.52 6.22
N LYS A 311 -1.19 4.49 5.97
CA LYS A 311 -0.31 3.90 6.98
C LYS A 311 1.03 3.67 6.32
N TRP A 312 1.99 4.49 6.71
CA TRP A 312 3.34 4.37 6.18
C TRP A 312 4.37 4.68 7.25
N VAL A 313 5.55 4.12 7.02
CA VAL A 313 6.70 4.24 7.90
C VAL A 313 7.86 4.79 7.08
N VAL A 314 8.66 5.67 7.68
CA VAL A 314 9.98 6.04 7.15
C VAL A 314 10.99 5.92 8.28
N ALA A 315 12.16 5.35 8.00
CA ALA A 315 13.26 5.37 8.95
C ALA A 315 13.65 6.82 9.28
N GLN A 316 14.07 7.08 10.51
CA GLN A 316 14.48 8.43 10.91
C GLN A 316 15.81 8.84 10.27
N GLU A 317 16.74 7.88 10.11
CA GLU A 317 18.08 8.14 9.61
C GLU A 317 18.31 7.52 8.21
N PRO A 318 19.19 8.12 7.37
CA PRO A 318 19.40 7.70 5.99
C PRO A 318 20.25 6.43 5.81
N ASP A 319 20.95 5.97 6.85
CA ASP A 319 21.83 4.79 6.82
C ASP A 319 21.04 3.47 6.66
N LYS A 320 19.81 3.46 7.17
CA LYS A 320 18.83 2.37 7.02
C LYS A 320 17.57 2.91 6.35
N PRO A 321 17.63 3.23 5.03
CA PRO A 321 16.61 4.02 4.35
C PRO A 321 15.36 3.19 4.00
N TYR A 322 14.66 2.73 5.04
CA TYR A 322 13.45 1.94 4.93
C TYR A 322 12.23 2.84 4.78
N VAL A 323 11.33 2.42 3.89
CA VAL A 323 9.96 2.93 3.79
C VAL A 323 9.03 1.74 3.81
N CYS A 324 7.97 1.80 4.61
CA CYS A 324 6.95 0.76 4.66
C CYS A 324 5.57 1.32 4.34
N ILE A 325 4.74 0.53 3.66
CA ILE A 325 3.34 0.83 3.36
C ILE A 325 2.50 -0.33 3.88
N GLY A 326 1.45 -0.05 4.65
CA GLY A 326 0.66 -1.09 5.29
C GLY A 326 -0.75 -0.66 5.64
N ASP A 327 -1.32 -1.39 6.59
CA ASP A 327 -2.76 -1.34 6.87
C ASP A 327 -3.08 -1.02 8.34
N ILE A 328 -2.13 -1.17 9.27
CA ILE A 328 -2.37 -1.14 10.72
C ILE A 328 -2.16 0.26 11.31
N ASN A 329 -3.17 0.76 12.04
CA ASN A 329 -3.08 2.01 12.80
C ASN A 329 -2.29 1.84 14.10
N ARG A 330 -1.70 2.92 14.61
CA ARG A 330 -1.11 2.98 15.95
C ARG A 330 -2.16 3.32 17.01
N MET A 331 -3.10 2.39 17.22
CA MET A 331 -4.14 2.45 18.25
C MET A 331 -4.09 1.19 19.12
N GLU A 332 -4.42 1.31 20.41
CA GLU A 332 -4.48 0.14 21.32
C GLU A 332 -5.49 -0.90 20.85
N THR A 333 -6.61 -0.44 20.28
CA THR A 333 -7.64 -1.28 19.64
C THR A 333 -7.16 -2.07 18.42
N GLN A 334 -5.92 -1.89 17.96
CA GLN A 334 -5.33 -2.71 16.92
C GLN A 334 -4.43 -3.82 17.47
N PHE A 335 -4.20 -3.93 18.78
CA PHE A 335 -3.37 -4.99 19.37
C PHE A 335 -3.93 -6.37 19.05
N ASP A 336 -5.25 -6.53 19.20
CA ASP A 336 -6.00 -7.75 18.96
C ASP A 336 -6.52 -7.88 17.51
N ARG A 337 -6.00 -7.07 16.58
CA ARG A 337 -6.34 -7.17 15.15
C ARG A 337 -5.15 -7.68 14.35
N ALA A 338 -5.46 -8.55 13.39
CA ALA A 338 -4.46 -9.02 12.42
C ALA A 338 -4.20 -7.96 11.34
N GLY A 339 -3.05 -8.04 10.67
CA GLY A 339 -2.67 -7.17 9.56
C GLY A 339 -1.16 -6.94 9.54
N GLY A 340 -0.70 -6.04 8.67
CA GLY A 340 0.74 -5.92 8.44
C GLY A 340 1.18 -4.66 7.72
N THR A 341 2.47 -4.65 7.39
CA THR A 341 3.13 -3.61 6.58
C THR A 341 4.22 -4.23 5.71
N VAL A 342 4.49 -3.62 4.57
CA VAL A 342 5.51 -4.07 3.61
C VAL A 342 6.55 -2.98 3.44
N CYS A 343 7.78 -3.30 3.79
CA CYS A 343 8.93 -2.40 3.77
C CYS A 343 9.81 -2.63 2.53
N MET A 344 10.42 -1.56 2.06
CA MET A 344 11.47 -1.59 1.04
C MET A 344 12.63 -0.71 1.49
N GLN A 345 13.85 -1.11 1.14
CA GLN A 345 15.03 -0.26 1.33
C GLN A 345 15.30 0.51 0.04
N SER A 346 15.28 1.84 0.11
CA SER A 346 15.58 2.69 -1.05
C SER A 346 15.85 4.11 -0.58
N LEU A 347 17.10 4.55 -0.67
CA LEU A 347 17.49 5.91 -0.29
C LEU A 347 16.67 6.97 -1.05
N SER A 348 16.41 6.75 -2.34
CA SER A 348 15.61 7.66 -3.15
C SER A 348 14.14 7.74 -2.73
N ILE A 349 13.52 6.63 -2.30
CA ILE A 349 12.12 6.64 -1.84
C ILE A 349 12.05 7.17 -0.41
N TRP A 350 13.00 6.76 0.43
CA TRP A 350 13.19 7.26 1.79
C TRP A 350 13.26 8.78 1.84
N HIS A 351 14.14 9.41 1.04
CA HIS A 351 14.26 10.89 1.00
C HIS A 351 12.91 11.57 0.74
N ARG A 352 12.06 10.97 -0.10
CA ARG A 352 10.78 11.55 -0.53
C ARG A 352 9.73 11.43 0.55
N PHE A 353 9.68 10.30 1.23
CA PHE A 353 8.82 10.10 2.39
C PHE A 353 9.28 10.92 3.59
N HIS A 354 10.59 10.97 3.84
CA HIS A 354 11.16 11.75 4.92
C HIS A 354 10.86 13.25 4.74
N ASN A 355 10.93 13.77 3.51
CA ASN A 355 10.59 15.16 3.19
C ASN A 355 9.09 15.48 3.27
N LEU A 356 8.21 14.48 3.41
CA LEU A 356 6.80 14.71 3.71
C LEU A 356 6.59 15.05 5.19
N VAL A 357 7.48 14.61 6.09
CA VAL A 357 7.31 14.79 7.53
C VAL A 357 7.52 16.25 7.90
N GLN A 358 6.47 16.91 8.39
CA GLN A 358 6.50 18.30 8.82
C GLN A 358 6.56 18.43 10.35
N ALA A 359 5.87 17.55 11.08
CA ALA A 359 5.90 17.49 12.53
C ALA A 359 5.77 16.05 13.05
N VAL A 360 6.36 15.79 14.21
CA VAL A 360 6.32 14.49 14.91
C VAL A 360 5.96 14.71 16.38
N GLU A 361 5.18 13.78 16.93
CA GLU A 361 4.84 13.72 18.34
C GLU A 361 6.11 13.43 19.14
N ARG A 362 6.54 14.42 19.92
CA ARG A 362 7.77 14.31 20.71
C ARG A 362 7.59 13.31 21.85
N CYS A 363 8.67 12.63 22.19
CA CYS A 363 8.77 11.89 23.44
C CYS A 363 8.47 12.82 24.61
N GLN A 364 7.52 12.44 25.46
CA GLN A 364 7.29 13.17 26.71
C GLN A 364 8.59 13.12 27.53
N GLN A 365 9.07 14.29 27.93
CA GLN A 365 10.17 14.38 28.88
C GLN A 365 9.63 13.87 30.22
N THR A 366 10.19 12.78 30.71
CA THR A 366 9.99 12.37 32.10
C THR A 366 10.62 13.45 32.96
N LEU A 367 9.79 14.18 33.73
CA LEU A 367 10.21 15.14 34.73
C LEU A 367 10.88 14.45 35.93
#